data_AF-A0A9P5RDF0-F1
#
_entry.id   AF-A0A9P5RDF0-F1
#
_cell.length_a   1.000
_cell.length_b   1.000
_cell.length_c   1.000
_cell.angle_alpha   90.00
_cell.angle_beta   90.00
_cell.angle_gamma   90.00
#
_symmetry.space_group_name_H-M   'P 1'
#
loop_
_entity.id
_entity.type
_entity.pdbx_description
1 polymer ?
#
loop_
_entity_poly.entity_id
_entity_poly.type
_entity_poly.pdbx_seq_one_letter_code
_entity_poly.pdbx_strand_id
1 'polypeptide(L)'
;MTTAMFKTGMNRSLLNKDFFQAILDRAYGPNRALTKCWNEEELDSSASILSNISSGDDDEDEDEDNFHDDDNHNTSLAAGPSPSTNSTGSSEKQPCPMNDMTGHFLYRIEFEARTHPSIPSSSSFSQGSLSISATSRVQNSTSLTSSTDNSNGQLYVVIKSKPIDTALIELTNIMAQLQGGDLAEEYDLVKDQTGFRNSHIREIELAELSWQVGGAMENISTKVYNVLRNDSQQLYALCLEYLDPAMGNITHMNSTDIALSTWSSNDIHLVLKDLASFHAQFLGQEDRILGMSFLETPTRSLMKLLRPTYEAMVKTNHKNEPALFSQFLTDSMLDFLEHSDEYWAKVEKSPRTLIHGDFNTRNICLRLDPSTGAQKLCAYDWELACCHLPQRDVVEFLSFVLPPGSNEWAHYIEYHRLALKAAYESTQSQVSSRSPPSTVVFPSPREYMEVAKIALMDFASLRVAMYGVSNSFKQVDWLPRILDTVEQQLKRMGPMPTPSDKVLYESKL
;
A
#
# COMPACT_ATOMS: atom_id res chain seq x y z
N MET A 1 -18.04 -13.31 -7.13
CA MET A 1 -16.95 -14.21 -7.61
C MET A 1 -15.69 -14.04 -6.75
N THR A 2 -15.29 -12.80 -6.45
CA THR A 2 -14.21 -12.41 -5.50
C THR A 2 -14.38 -13.04 -4.11
N THR A 3 -15.60 -13.00 -3.56
CA THR A 3 -16.04 -13.61 -2.29
C THR A 3 -15.77 -15.11 -2.15
N ALA A 4 -15.80 -15.86 -3.27
CA ALA A 4 -15.65 -17.32 -3.26
C ALA A 4 -14.19 -17.77 -3.39
N MET A 5 -13.31 -16.91 -3.93
CA MET A 5 -11.88 -17.22 -4.12
C MET A 5 -11.04 -16.88 -2.88
N PHE A 6 -11.45 -15.92 -2.05
CA PHE A 6 -10.67 -15.46 -0.88
C PHE A 6 -11.06 -16.11 0.45
N LYS A 7 -11.58 -17.36 0.45
CA LYS A 7 -11.54 -18.17 1.67
C LYS A 7 -10.10 -18.58 1.97
N THR A 8 -9.24 -17.62 2.31
CA THR A 8 -8.02 -17.87 3.06
C THR A 8 -8.47 -18.25 4.46
N GLY A 9 -8.85 -19.51 4.64
CA GLY A 9 -9.06 -20.10 5.95
C GLY A 9 -7.70 -20.14 6.63
N MET A 10 -7.26 -19.00 7.18
CA MET A 10 -6.05 -18.93 7.98
C MET A 10 -6.20 -20.01 9.06
N ASN A 11 -5.26 -20.94 9.10
CA ASN A 11 -5.33 -22.01 10.07
C ASN A 11 -5.10 -21.42 11.46
N ARG A 12 -6.19 -21.08 12.16
CA ARG A 12 -6.16 -20.41 13.48
C ARG A 12 -5.37 -21.19 14.53
N SER A 13 -5.11 -22.49 14.31
CA SER A 13 -4.24 -23.27 15.20
C SER A 13 -2.78 -22.77 15.24
N LEU A 14 -2.36 -22.00 14.23
CA LEU A 14 -1.04 -21.36 14.19
C LEU A 14 -0.98 -20.07 15.01
N LEU A 15 -2.13 -19.47 15.31
CA LEU A 15 -2.27 -18.31 16.21
C LEU A 15 -2.29 -18.80 17.68
N ASN A 16 -1.15 -19.32 18.12
CA ASN A 16 -0.98 -19.90 19.44
C ASN A 16 -0.25 -18.94 20.41
N LYS A 17 -0.05 -19.38 21.66
CA LYS A 17 0.60 -18.56 22.69
C LYS A 17 1.98 -18.05 22.26
N ASP A 18 2.78 -18.88 21.60
CA ASP A 18 4.13 -18.51 21.19
C ASP A 18 4.12 -17.44 20.09
N PHE A 19 3.14 -17.51 19.18
CA PHE A 19 2.92 -16.46 18.18
C PHE A 19 2.61 -15.10 18.84
N PHE A 20 1.68 -15.07 19.79
CA PHE A 20 1.34 -13.83 20.52
C PHE A 20 2.44 -13.37 21.47
N GLN A 21 3.25 -14.28 22.00
CA GLN A 21 4.42 -13.94 22.81
C GLN A 21 5.51 -13.28 21.95
N ALA A 22 5.75 -13.77 20.73
CA ALA A 22 6.70 -13.14 19.80
C ALA A 22 6.30 -11.70 19.44
N ILE A 23 5.00 -11.43 19.30
CA ILE A 23 4.47 -10.07 19.10
C ILE A 23 4.82 -9.16 20.28
N LEU A 24 4.59 -9.63 21.52
CA LEU A 24 4.91 -8.86 22.72
C LEU A 24 6.42 -8.64 22.89
N ASP A 25 7.23 -9.66 22.62
CA ASP A 25 8.70 -9.56 22.68
C ASP A 25 9.22 -8.54 21.67
N ARG A 26 8.58 -8.41 20.50
CA ARG A 26 8.90 -7.35 19.53
C ARG A 26 8.41 -5.98 19.98
N ALA A 27 7.20 -5.90 20.54
CA ALA A 27 6.59 -4.64 20.96
C ALA A 27 7.31 -4.00 22.16
N TYR A 28 7.68 -4.80 23.15
CA TYR A 28 8.19 -4.33 24.45
C TYR A 28 9.63 -4.77 24.76
N GLY A 29 10.18 -5.70 23.99
CA GLY A 29 11.47 -6.34 24.23
C GLY A 29 11.32 -7.73 24.86
N PRO A 30 12.33 -8.61 24.69
CA PRO A 30 12.24 -10.01 25.11
C PRO A 30 11.92 -10.15 26.60
N ASN A 31 10.92 -10.97 26.93
CA ASN A 31 10.49 -11.28 28.30
C ASN A 31 10.05 -10.06 29.14
N ARG A 32 9.80 -8.91 28.53
CA ARG A 32 9.29 -7.71 29.25
C ARG A 32 7.78 -7.69 29.42
N ALA A 33 7.07 -8.43 28.59
CA ALA A 33 5.62 -8.60 28.67
C ALA A 33 5.32 -10.08 28.43
N LEU A 34 4.42 -10.66 29.23
CA LEU A 34 3.95 -12.03 29.01
C LEU A 34 2.49 -12.06 28.57
N THR A 35 2.21 -12.84 27.54
CA THR A 35 0.84 -13.06 27.06
C THR A 35 0.01 -13.76 28.14
N LYS A 36 -1.09 -13.11 28.54
CA LYS A 36 -2.11 -13.69 29.43
C LYS A 36 -3.20 -14.39 28.62
N CYS A 37 -3.83 -13.65 27.73
CA CYS A 37 -4.83 -14.14 26.78
C CYS A 37 -4.86 -13.23 25.55
N TRP A 38 -5.58 -13.67 24.53
CA TRP A 38 -5.85 -12.91 23.32
C TRP A 38 -7.26 -13.24 22.86
N ASN A 39 -7.96 -12.23 22.34
CA ASN A 39 -9.27 -12.40 21.75
C ASN A 39 -9.30 -11.69 20.41
N GLU A 40 -10.00 -12.29 19.46
CA GLU A 40 -10.38 -11.64 18.21
C GLU A 40 -11.50 -10.66 18.53
N GLU A 41 -11.37 -9.43 18.06
CA GLU A 41 -12.37 -8.37 18.20
C GLU A 41 -13.01 -8.12 16.84
N GLU A 42 -14.22 -7.56 16.83
CA GLU A 42 -14.85 -7.11 15.61
C GLU A 42 -14.07 -5.92 15.05
N LEU A 43 -13.72 -5.99 13.77
CA LEU A 43 -13.02 -4.93 13.07
C LEU A 43 -14.08 -3.94 12.62
N ASP A 44 -14.04 -2.70 13.11
CA ASP A 44 -14.94 -1.66 12.62
C ASP A 44 -14.65 -1.46 11.13
N SER A 45 -15.63 -1.77 10.28
CA SER A 45 -15.52 -1.71 8.82
C SER A 45 -15.13 -0.32 8.33
N SER A 46 -15.48 0.72 9.09
CA SER A 46 -15.16 2.12 8.81
C SER A 46 -13.72 2.52 9.20
N ALA A 47 -13.12 1.81 10.16
CA ALA A 47 -11.78 2.09 10.70
C ALA A 47 -10.67 1.22 10.09
N SER A 48 -11.01 0.29 9.18
CA SER A 48 -10.05 -0.62 8.58
C SER A 48 -9.19 0.07 7.52
N ILE A 49 -7.87 -0.17 7.59
CA ILE A 49 -6.86 0.14 6.55
C ILE A 49 -7.30 -0.36 5.15
N LEU A 50 -8.27 -1.28 5.10
CA LEU A 50 -8.43 -2.25 4.02
C LEU A 50 -9.86 -2.30 3.47
N SER A 51 -10.69 -1.35 3.88
CA SER A 51 -12.07 -1.17 3.40
C SER A 51 -12.08 -0.85 1.88
N ASN A 52 -10.98 -0.32 1.32
CA ASN A 52 -10.89 0.14 -0.07
C ASN A 52 -10.91 -0.93 -1.18
N ILE A 53 -10.95 -2.23 -0.88
CA ILE A 53 -11.31 -3.26 -1.87
C ILE A 53 -12.75 -3.76 -1.65
N SER A 54 -13.34 -3.61 -0.46
CA SER A 54 -14.59 -4.27 -0.09
C SER A 54 -15.76 -3.39 0.36
N SER A 55 -15.59 -2.14 0.78
CA SER A 55 -16.70 -1.32 1.31
C SER A 55 -16.99 -0.14 0.39
N GLY A 56 -17.97 -0.33 -0.48
CA GLY A 56 -18.78 0.76 -1.04
C GLY A 56 -20.27 0.51 -0.78
N ASP A 57 -20.59 -0.40 0.16
CA ASP A 57 -21.96 -0.76 0.51
C ASP A 57 -22.34 0.04 1.76
N ASP A 58 -22.60 1.33 1.57
CA ASP A 58 -23.50 2.09 2.44
C ASP A 58 -24.71 2.49 1.58
N ASP A 59 -25.41 1.49 1.04
CA ASP A 59 -26.79 1.67 0.60
C ASP A 59 -27.66 1.67 1.87
N GLU A 60 -27.95 2.87 2.37
CA GLU A 60 -29.12 3.09 3.22
C GLU A 60 -30.36 2.79 2.35
N ASP A 61 -30.79 1.51 2.34
CA ASP A 61 -32.13 1.13 1.90
C ASP A 61 -33.13 1.76 2.88
N GLU A 62 -33.49 3.02 2.63
CA GLU A 62 -34.72 3.60 3.16
C GLU A 62 -35.90 2.90 2.47
N ASP A 63 -36.38 1.83 3.11
CA ASP A 63 -37.70 1.25 2.87
C ASP A 63 -38.79 2.31 3.14
N GLU A 64 -39.16 3.10 2.14
CA GLU A 64 -40.47 3.77 2.10
C GLU A 64 -41.45 2.95 1.22
N ASP A 65 -42.05 1.96 1.86
CA ASP A 65 -43.30 1.34 1.45
C ASP A 65 -44.41 2.39 1.37
N ASN A 66 -44.82 2.76 0.15
CA ASN A 66 -46.11 3.39 -0.11
C ASN A 66 -46.59 3.11 -1.53
N PHE A 67 -47.18 1.92 -1.74
CA PHE A 67 -48.16 1.72 -2.81
C PHE A 67 -49.43 1.13 -2.24
N HIS A 68 -50.44 2.00 -2.15
CA HIS A 68 -51.81 1.64 -1.84
C HIS A 68 -52.47 0.88 -2.99
N ASP A 69 -53.13 -0.20 -2.58
CA ASP A 69 -54.19 -0.99 -3.21
C ASP A 69 -54.87 -0.42 -4.46
N ASP A 70 -54.92 -1.24 -5.50
CA ASP A 70 -56.18 -1.54 -6.20
C ASP A 70 -55.98 -2.85 -6.97
N ASP A 71 -56.52 -3.96 -6.48
CA ASP A 71 -56.80 -5.07 -7.38
C ASP A 71 -58.03 -5.90 -7.03
N ASN A 72 -58.60 -6.39 -8.12
CA ASN A 72 -59.96 -6.86 -8.28
C ASN A 72 -60.27 -8.22 -7.62
N HIS A 73 -61.56 -8.37 -7.37
CA HIS A 73 -62.30 -9.53 -6.89
C HIS A 73 -62.05 -10.89 -7.60
N ASN A 74 -62.38 -11.93 -6.80
CA ASN A 74 -62.86 -13.28 -7.13
C ASN A 74 -61.79 -14.34 -7.47
N THR A 75 -61.76 -15.55 -6.89
CA THR A 75 -62.76 -16.44 -6.25
C THR A 75 -61.95 -17.63 -5.64
N SER A 76 -62.06 -17.98 -4.36
CA SER A 76 -63.02 -18.92 -3.73
C SER A 76 -62.53 -20.38 -3.56
N LEU A 77 -62.83 -20.92 -2.35
CA LEU A 77 -62.87 -22.31 -1.85
C LEU A 77 -61.61 -22.80 -1.08
N ALA A 78 -61.57 -22.78 0.27
CA ALA A 78 -62.23 -23.66 1.28
C ALA A 78 -61.62 -25.10 1.32
N ALA A 79 -61.27 -25.79 2.43
CA ALA A 79 -61.50 -25.67 3.87
C ALA A 79 -60.45 -26.53 4.66
N GLY A 80 -60.28 -26.31 5.98
CA GLY A 80 -59.43 -27.10 6.91
C GLY A 80 -60.01 -28.49 7.31
N PRO A 81 -59.57 -29.19 8.39
CA PRO A 81 -58.80 -28.73 9.57
C PRO A 81 -57.61 -29.63 10.05
N SER A 82 -56.89 -29.14 11.07
CA SER A 82 -55.77 -29.72 11.88
C SER A 82 -56.14 -30.99 12.69
N PRO A 83 -55.30 -31.60 13.58
CA PRO A 83 -53.89 -31.35 13.96
C PRO A 83 -53.00 -32.63 14.11
N SER A 84 -51.68 -32.50 14.25
CA SER A 84 -50.90 -33.19 15.32
C SER A 84 -49.38 -32.95 15.24
N THR A 85 -48.85 -32.81 16.44
CA THR A 85 -47.48 -32.78 16.95
C THR A 85 -46.45 -33.70 16.27
N ASN A 86 -45.24 -33.18 16.04
CA ASN A 86 -44.05 -33.73 16.71
C ASN A 86 -42.82 -32.82 16.59
N SER A 87 -42.26 -32.55 17.76
CA SER A 87 -40.96 -31.95 18.02
C SER A 87 -39.82 -32.84 17.53
N THR A 88 -38.85 -32.28 16.81
CA THR A 88 -37.44 -32.67 16.95
C THR A 88 -36.60 -31.41 16.77
N GLY A 89 -35.82 -31.08 17.80
CA GLY A 89 -34.98 -29.90 17.84
C GLY A 89 -33.85 -30.00 16.82
N SER A 90 -33.84 -29.10 15.85
CA SER A 90 -32.64 -28.71 15.13
C SER A 90 -32.04 -27.53 15.88
N SER A 91 -30.82 -27.69 16.39
CA SER A 91 -30.00 -26.57 16.81
C SER A 91 -29.89 -25.60 15.64
N GLU A 92 -30.53 -24.44 15.74
CA GLU A 92 -30.24 -23.30 14.88
C GLU A 92 -28.76 -22.98 15.04
N LYS A 93 -27.95 -23.45 14.09
CA LYS A 93 -26.66 -22.85 13.85
C LYS A 93 -26.97 -21.42 13.45
N GLN A 94 -26.71 -20.48 14.36
CA GLN A 94 -26.66 -19.07 14.03
C GLN A 94 -25.86 -18.93 12.74
N PRO A 95 -26.41 -18.28 11.70
CA PRO A 95 -25.65 -18.01 10.49
C PRO A 95 -24.46 -17.15 10.90
N CYS A 96 -23.27 -17.63 10.52
CA CYS A 96 -22.04 -16.87 10.65
C CYS A 96 -22.23 -15.54 9.88
N PRO A 97 -21.96 -14.37 10.48
CA PRO A 97 -22.18 -13.09 9.81
C PRO A 97 -21.39 -13.09 8.50
N MET A 98 -22.08 -12.80 7.39
CA MET A 98 -21.53 -12.85 6.03
C MET A 98 -20.59 -11.69 5.69
N ASN A 99 -20.24 -10.83 6.65
CA ASN A 99 -19.77 -9.47 6.34
C ASN A 99 -18.27 -9.22 6.49
N ASP A 100 -17.45 -10.20 6.90
CA ASP A 100 -16.00 -9.99 6.96
C ASP A 100 -15.25 -10.90 5.98
N MET A 101 -15.26 -10.48 4.72
CA MET A 101 -14.51 -11.13 3.62
C MET A 101 -13.08 -10.63 3.52
N THR A 102 -12.65 -9.77 4.45
CA THR A 102 -11.29 -9.28 4.46
C THR A 102 -10.40 -10.35 5.11
N GLY A 103 -9.22 -10.62 4.54
CA GLY A 103 -8.24 -11.52 5.15
C GLY A 103 -7.63 -10.96 6.44
N HIS A 104 -8.32 -10.08 7.16
CA HIS A 104 -7.79 -9.26 8.23
C HIS A 104 -8.55 -9.51 9.52
N PHE A 105 -7.82 -9.58 10.63
CA PHE A 105 -8.40 -9.94 11.92
C PHE A 105 -7.81 -9.05 12.99
N LEU A 106 -8.67 -8.33 13.73
CA LEU A 106 -8.27 -7.51 14.86
C LEU A 106 -8.12 -8.39 16.09
N TYR A 107 -6.98 -8.28 16.76
CA TYR A 107 -6.72 -9.00 18.00
C TYR A 107 -6.36 -8.03 19.11
N ARG A 108 -7.00 -8.23 20.27
CA ARG A 108 -6.59 -7.64 21.55
C ARG A 108 -5.74 -8.65 22.30
N ILE A 109 -4.48 -8.29 22.57
CA ILE A 109 -3.55 -9.09 23.35
C ILE A 109 -3.45 -8.49 24.76
N GLU A 110 -3.85 -9.26 25.76
CA GLU A 110 -3.70 -8.88 27.17
C GLU A 110 -2.39 -9.45 27.71
N PHE A 111 -1.60 -8.61 28.37
CA PHE A 111 -0.28 -8.99 28.87
C PHE A 111 0.02 -8.48 30.26
N GLU A 112 1.00 -9.10 30.91
CA GLU A 112 1.56 -8.67 32.19
C GLU A 112 2.98 -8.14 31.99
N ALA A 113 3.20 -6.88 32.36
CA ALA A 113 4.52 -6.30 32.33
C ALA A 113 5.41 -6.94 33.41
N ARG A 114 6.65 -7.27 33.05
CA ARG A 114 7.67 -7.74 33.98
C ARG A 114 8.62 -6.59 34.28
N THR A 115 8.69 -6.20 35.54
CA THR A 115 9.83 -5.43 36.02
C THR A 115 11.02 -6.39 36.11
N HIS A 116 12.11 -6.10 35.41
CA HIS A 116 13.35 -6.83 35.68
C HIS A 116 13.69 -6.63 37.17
N PRO A 117 14.00 -7.69 37.93
CA PRO A 117 14.67 -7.50 39.20
C PRO A 117 15.97 -6.76 38.89
N SER A 118 16.17 -5.61 39.53
CA SER A 118 17.42 -4.87 39.49
C SER A 118 18.56 -5.85 39.74
N ILE A 119 19.46 -6.00 38.76
CA ILE A 119 20.68 -6.78 38.92
C ILE A 119 21.39 -6.19 40.16
N PRO A 120 21.61 -6.96 41.24
CA PRO A 120 22.38 -6.46 42.36
C PRO A 120 23.77 -6.15 41.81
N SER A 121 24.20 -4.90 41.95
CA SER A 121 25.57 -4.48 41.67
C SER A 121 26.53 -5.35 42.49
N SER A 122 27.05 -6.40 41.90
CA SER A 122 28.10 -7.22 42.48
C SER A 122 29.36 -7.02 41.64
N SER A 123 30.34 -6.49 42.35
CA SER A 123 31.71 -6.29 41.93
C SER A 123 32.41 -7.62 41.61
N SER A 124 33.40 -7.50 40.72
CA SER A 124 34.61 -8.33 40.54
C SER A 124 34.58 -9.63 39.68
N PHE A 125 35.27 -9.51 38.51
CA PHE A 125 36.06 -10.48 37.72
C PHE A 125 35.38 -11.78 37.21
N SER A 126 35.59 -12.26 35.97
CA SER A 126 36.82 -12.37 35.17
C SER A 126 36.54 -12.55 33.66
N GLN A 127 37.58 -12.29 32.85
CA GLN A 127 37.61 -12.31 31.39
C GLN A 127 37.33 -13.71 30.78
N GLY A 128 36.51 -13.74 29.73
CA GLY A 128 36.37 -14.86 28.80
C GLY A 128 35.66 -14.40 27.54
N SER A 129 36.38 -14.37 26.42
CA SER A 129 36.00 -13.83 25.12
C SER A 129 34.84 -14.58 24.44
N LEU A 130 33.89 -13.85 23.86
CA LEU A 130 33.18 -14.17 22.60
C LEU A 130 32.53 -12.87 22.10
N SER A 131 33.06 -12.32 21.01
CA SER A 131 32.59 -11.05 20.43
C SER A 131 31.43 -11.28 19.47
N ILE A 132 30.23 -10.90 19.87
CA ILE A 132 29.12 -10.58 18.96
C ILE A 132 28.84 -9.08 19.18
N SER A 133 29.23 -8.26 18.20
CA SER A 133 29.02 -6.82 18.23
C SER A 133 27.55 -6.51 17.92
N ALA A 134 26.73 -6.42 18.97
CA ALA A 134 25.43 -5.77 18.92
C ALA A 134 25.59 -4.32 19.36
N THR A 135 25.57 -3.38 18.41
CA THR A 135 25.44 -1.95 18.72
C THR A 135 23.97 -1.65 19.03
N SER A 136 23.61 -1.70 20.30
CA SER A 136 22.32 -1.24 20.80
C SER A 136 22.24 0.30 20.75
N ARG A 137 21.36 0.85 19.92
CA ARG A 137 20.87 2.22 20.08
C ARG A 137 19.56 2.16 20.86
N VAL A 138 19.61 2.73 22.07
CA VAL A 138 18.45 2.99 22.91
C VAL A 138 17.68 4.16 22.31
N GLN A 139 16.42 3.95 21.93
CA GLN A 139 15.46 5.03 21.74
C GLN A 139 14.18 4.73 22.54
N ASN A 140 13.94 5.64 23.49
CA ASN A 140 12.69 6.08 24.09
C ASN A 140 11.60 5.04 24.35
N SER A 141 11.69 4.46 25.55
CA SER A 141 10.57 3.93 26.30
C SER A 141 9.49 4.99 26.51
N THR A 142 8.26 4.66 26.17
CA THR A 142 7.07 5.23 26.82
C THR A 142 7.26 5.17 28.34
N SER A 143 6.92 6.27 29.00
CA SER A 143 7.08 6.47 30.43
C SER A 143 6.25 5.46 31.22
N LEU A 144 6.87 4.34 31.60
CA LEU A 144 6.44 3.54 32.74
C LEU A 144 6.90 4.27 33.99
N THR A 145 6.02 5.11 34.53
CA THR A 145 6.20 5.70 35.85
C THR A 145 6.45 4.59 36.85
N SER A 146 7.56 4.71 37.59
CA SER A 146 7.98 3.79 38.62
C SER A 146 6.98 3.76 39.78
N SER A 147 6.05 2.84 39.74
CA SER A 147 5.34 2.32 40.90
C SER A 147 5.27 0.80 40.76
N THR A 148 5.57 0.11 41.84
CA THR A 148 5.48 -1.35 41.98
C THR A 148 4.03 -1.82 41.86
N ASP A 149 3.53 -1.88 40.64
CA ASP A 149 2.28 -2.52 40.27
C ASP A 149 2.57 -3.51 39.15
N ASN A 150 1.99 -4.72 39.25
CA ASN A 150 1.84 -5.63 38.12
C ASN A 150 0.93 -4.94 37.09
N SER A 151 1.49 -4.05 36.27
CA SER A 151 0.73 -3.31 35.27
C SER A 151 0.35 -4.28 34.15
N ASN A 152 -0.90 -4.74 34.17
CA ASN A 152 -1.52 -5.37 33.02
C ASN A 152 -1.62 -4.34 31.89
N GLY A 153 -1.29 -4.74 30.68
CA GLY A 153 -1.40 -3.91 29.49
C GLY A 153 -2.19 -4.59 28.39
N GLN A 154 -2.59 -3.79 27.40
CA GLN A 154 -3.28 -4.24 26.20
C GLN A 154 -2.52 -3.78 24.97
N LEU A 155 -2.46 -4.64 23.96
CA LEU A 155 -1.92 -4.32 22.65
C LEU A 155 -2.94 -4.75 21.58
N TYR A 156 -3.33 -3.81 20.72
CA TYR A 156 -4.18 -4.06 19.57
C TYR A 156 -3.31 -4.28 18.32
N VAL A 157 -3.59 -5.35 17.60
CA VAL A 157 -2.88 -5.72 16.37
C VAL A 157 -3.83 -6.16 15.28
N VAL A 158 -3.46 -5.93 14.03
CA VAL A 158 -4.17 -6.47 12.86
C VAL A 158 -3.34 -7.60 12.28
N ILE A 159 -3.94 -8.77 12.10
CA ILE A 159 -3.33 -9.87 11.35
C ILE A 159 -3.84 -9.81 9.91
N LYS A 160 -2.97 -9.43 8.97
CA LYS A 160 -3.21 -9.36 7.52
C LYS A 160 -2.80 -10.67 6.86
N SER A 161 -3.77 -11.52 6.51
CA SER A 161 -3.57 -12.71 5.69
C SER A 161 -3.45 -12.33 4.21
N LYS A 162 -2.45 -12.87 3.52
CA LYS A 162 -2.18 -12.61 2.11
C LYS A 162 -2.54 -13.85 1.27
N PRO A 163 -3.33 -13.70 0.20
CA PRO A 163 -3.49 -14.75 -0.79
C PRO A 163 -2.17 -14.96 -1.54
N ILE A 164 -1.94 -16.15 -2.10
CA ILE A 164 -0.82 -16.34 -3.04
C ILE A 164 -1.00 -15.47 -4.29
N ASP A 165 0.11 -15.06 -4.90
CA ASP A 165 0.13 -14.17 -6.06
C ASP A 165 -0.66 -14.73 -7.25
N THR A 166 -0.59 -16.03 -7.51
CA THR A 166 -1.31 -16.68 -8.61
C THR A 166 -2.83 -16.49 -8.51
N ALA A 167 -3.40 -16.37 -7.30
CA ALA A 167 -4.82 -16.07 -7.13
C ALA A 167 -5.16 -14.64 -7.57
N LEU A 168 -4.28 -13.66 -7.29
CA LEU A 168 -4.45 -12.28 -7.71
C LEU A 168 -4.21 -12.09 -9.22
N ILE A 169 -3.21 -12.78 -9.76
CA ILE A 169 -2.92 -12.83 -11.20
C ILE A 169 -4.11 -13.42 -11.96
N GLU A 170 -4.69 -14.51 -11.47
CA GLU A 170 -5.84 -15.12 -12.13
C GLU A 170 -7.09 -14.23 -12.02
N LEU A 171 -7.31 -13.57 -10.88
CA LEU A 171 -8.42 -12.62 -10.73
C LEU A 171 -8.33 -11.47 -11.74
N THR A 172 -7.15 -10.88 -11.88
CA THR A 172 -6.92 -9.78 -12.82
C THR A 172 -6.99 -10.24 -14.28
N ASN A 173 -6.55 -11.47 -14.57
CA ASN A 173 -6.77 -12.10 -15.87
C ASN A 173 -8.27 -12.29 -16.16
N ILE A 174 -9.05 -12.80 -15.19
CA ILE A 174 -10.52 -12.95 -15.33
C ILE A 174 -11.17 -11.60 -15.62
N MET A 175 -10.75 -10.52 -14.94
CA MET A 175 -11.23 -9.16 -15.25
C MET A 175 -10.95 -8.79 -16.71
N ALA A 176 -9.74 -9.04 -17.22
CA ALA A 176 -9.40 -8.80 -18.62
C ALA A 176 -10.23 -9.69 -19.58
N GLN A 177 -10.42 -10.97 -19.27
CA GLN A 177 -11.25 -11.89 -20.07
C GLN A 177 -12.70 -11.42 -20.17
N LEU A 178 -13.25 -10.87 -19.08
CA LEU A 178 -14.60 -10.33 -19.04
C LEU A 178 -14.77 -9.05 -19.88
N GLN A 179 -13.69 -8.29 -20.12
CA GLN A 179 -13.71 -7.18 -21.09
C GLN A 179 -13.74 -7.69 -22.54
N GLY A 180 -13.12 -8.83 -22.82
CA GLY A 180 -13.03 -9.44 -24.15
C GLY A 180 -12.10 -8.69 -25.11
N GLY A 181 -12.10 -9.13 -26.38
CA GLY A 181 -11.31 -8.54 -27.47
C GLY A 181 -9.79 -8.59 -27.22
N ASP A 182 -9.06 -7.64 -27.81
CA ASP A 182 -7.60 -7.55 -27.73
C ASP A 182 -7.08 -7.54 -26.28
N LEU A 183 -7.82 -6.94 -25.33
CA LEU A 183 -7.39 -6.91 -23.93
C LEU A 183 -7.37 -8.31 -23.32
N ALA A 184 -8.37 -9.14 -23.59
CA ALA A 184 -8.40 -10.53 -23.11
C ALA A 184 -7.24 -11.35 -23.71
N GLU A 185 -6.96 -11.18 -25.01
CA GLU A 185 -5.91 -11.90 -25.72
C GLU A 185 -4.51 -11.48 -25.22
N GLU A 186 -4.23 -10.18 -25.20
CA GLU A 186 -2.90 -9.66 -24.83
C GLU A 186 -2.61 -9.79 -23.33
N TYR A 187 -3.63 -9.72 -22.46
CA TYR A 187 -3.40 -9.86 -21.02
C TYR A 187 -3.04 -11.30 -20.64
N ASP A 188 -3.69 -12.31 -21.23
CA ASP A 188 -3.41 -13.71 -20.89
C ASP A 188 -1.96 -14.11 -21.21
N LEU A 189 -1.37 -13.52 -22.25
CA LEU A 189 0.02 -13.74 -22.66
C LEU A 189 1.06 -13.25 -21.63
N VAL A 190 0.71 -12.23 -20.85
CA VAL A 190 1.66 -11.53 -19.96
C VAL A 190 1.19 -11.43 -18.50
N LYS A 191 0.09 -12.09 -18.12
CA LYS A 191 -0.52 -11.96 -16.78
C LYS A 191 0.44 -12.15 -15.61
N ASP A 192 1.45 -13.03 -15.75
CA ASP A 192 2.47 -13.28 -14.73
C ASP A 192 3.52 -12.15 -14.61
N GLN A 193 3.43 -11.11 -15.44
CA GLN A 193 4.41 -10.04 -15.59
C GLN A 193 3.81 -8.64 -15.36
N THR A 194 2.55 -8.55 -14.95
CA THR A 194 1.81 -7.29 -14.74
C THR A 194 2.08 -6.63 -13.38
N GLY A 195 3.08 -7.11 -12.63
CA GLY A 195 3.55 -6.54 -11.37
C GLY A 195 3.00 -7.21 -10.10
N PHE A 196 2.09 -8.18 -10.22
CA PHE A 196 1.48 -8.90 -9.08
C PHE A 196 2.26 -10.13 -8.61
N ARG A 197 3.24 -10.60 -9.38
CA ARG A 197 4.08 -11.72 -8.96
C ARG A 197 4.80 -11.38 -7.64
N ASN A 198 4.91 -12.38 -6.77
CA ASN A 198 5.43 -12.27 -5.41
C ASN A 198 4.68 -11.29 -4.49
N SER A 199 3.50 -10.77 -4.85
CA SER A 199 2.75 -9.81 -4.00
C SER A 199 2.53 -10.31 -2.56
N HIS A 200 2.29 -11.62 -2.43
CA HIS A 200 2.09 -12.32 -1.16
C HIS A 200 3.32 -12.37 -0.24
N ILE A 201 4.54 -12.32 -0.79
CA ILE A 201 5.79 -12.30 0.00
C ILE A 201 6.44 -10.92 0.04
N ARG A 202 6.12 -10.00 -0.86
CA ARG A 202 6.83 -8.73 -1.00
C ARG A 202 6.76 -7.87 0.26
N GLU A 203 5.56 -7.71 0.82
CA GLU A 203 5.35 -6.96 2.06
C GLU A 203 6.03 -7.66 3.26
N ILE A 204 6.07 -9.00 3.28
CA ILE A 204 6.78 -9.80 4.32
C ILE A 204 8.29 -9.57 4.24
N GLU A 205 8.88 -9.73 3.07
CA GLU A 205 10.33 -9.58 2.86
C GLU A 205 10.78 -8.12 3.10
N LEU A 206 9.93 -7.14 2.77
CA LEU A 206 10.19 -5.74 3.10
C LEU A 206 10.06 -5.47 4.60
N ALA A 207 9.13 -6.10 5.31
CA ALA A 207 9.08 -6.00 6.77
C ALA A 207 10.38 -6.54 7.39
N GLU A 208 10.88 -7.68 6.92
CA GLU A 208 12.16 -8.23 7.40
C GLU A 208 13.35 -7.34 7.05
N LEU A 209 13.40 -6.81 5.82
CA LEU A 209 14.41 -5.85 5.41
C LEU A 209 14.39 -4.61 6.31
N SER A 210 13.21 -4.08 6.62
CA SER A 210 13.05 -2.90 7.49
C SER A 210 13.68 -3.13 8.86
N TRP A 211 13.55 -4.32 9.43
CA TRP A 211 14.18 -4.67 10.71
C TRP A 211 15.71 -4.76 10.63
N GLN A 212 16.24 -5.15 9.47
CA GLN A 212 17.68 -5.26 9.25
C GLN A 212 18.33 -3.91 9.00
N VAL A 213 17.68 -3.03 8.23
CA VAL A 213 18.25 -1.73 7.83
C VAL A 213 17.87 -0.58 8.74
N GLY A 214 16.73 -0.67 9.41
CA GLY A 214 16.15 0.41 10.22
C GLY A 214 15.99 1.71 9.44
N GLY A 215 16.05 2.83 10.15
CA GLY A 215 16.16 4.16 9.54
C GLY A 215 14.86 4.65 8.90
N ALA A 216 14.95 5.27 7.73
CA ALA A 216 13.80 5.89 7.08
C ALA A 216 12.73 4.87 6.65
N MET A 217 13.14 3.67 6.22
CA MET A 217 12.22 2.57 5.91
C MET A 217 11.41 2.13 7.13
N GLU A 218 12.06 1.90 8.27
CA GLU A 218 11.35 1.54 9.49
C GLU A 218 10.44 2.68 9.98
N ASN A 219 10.87 3.94 9.82
CA ASN A 219 10.12 5.10 10.27
C ASN A 219 8.84 5.35 9.45
N ILE A 220 8.91 5.16 8.13
CA ILE A 220 7.79 5.41 7.20
C ILE A 220 6.79 4.25 7.18
N SER A 221 7.20 3.01 7.45
CA SER A 221 6.30 1.86 7.39
C SER A 221 5.40 1.72 8.62
N THR A 222 4.25 1.07 8.42
CA THR A 222 3.47 0.50 9.53
C THR A 222 4.33 -0.47 10.33
N LYS A 223 4.26 -0.40 11.66
CA LYS A 223 5.03 -1.29 12.52
C LYS A 223 4.55 -2.73 12.33
N VAL A 224 5.48 -3.60 11.92
CA VAL A 224 5.25 -5.05 11.82
C VAL A 224 5.81 -5.71 13.06
N TYR A 225 4.93 -6.33 13.86
CA TYR A 225 5.31 -7.06 15.06
C TYR A 225 5.80 -8.47 14.78
N ASN A 226 5.20 -9.13 13.79
CA ASN A 226 5.55 -10.49 13.42
C ASN A 226 5.15 -10.78 11.97
N VAL A 227 5.79 -11.77 11.36
CA VAL A 227 5.40 -12.32 10.06
C VAL A 227 5.18 -13.82 10.20
N LEU A 228 4.20 -14.34 9.47
CA LEU A 228 3.92 -15.76 9.37
C LEU A 228 4.11 -16.17 7.92
N ARG A 229 5.12 -17.00 7.67
CA ARG A 229 5.39 -17.58 6.36
C ARG A 229 5.50 -19.09 6.48
N ASN A 230 4.64 -19.79 5.75
CA ASN A 230 4.71 -21.23 5.60
C ASN A 230 4.42 -21.63 4.15
N ASP A 231 5.50 -21.71 3.36
CA ASP A 231 5.44 -22.01 1.93
C ASP A 231 4.77 -23.37 1.65
N SER A 232 4.99 -24.36 2.52
CA SER A 232 4.42 -25.72 2.37
C SER A 232 2.89 -25.75 2.51
N GLN A 233 2.33 -24.81 3.30
CA GLN A 233 0.90 -24.67 3.52
C GLN A 233 0.31 -23.46 2.78
N GLN A 234 1.13 -22.76 1.97
CA GLN A 234 0.76 -21.52 1.28
C GLN A 234 0.14 -20.47 2.21
N LEU A 235 0.69 -20.33 3.41
CA LEU A 235 0.19 -19.41 4.42
C LEU A 235 1.16 -18.23 4.59
N TYR A 236 0.64 -17.04 4.35
CA TYR A 236 1.38 -15.79 4.41
C TYR A 236 0.55 -14.78 5.19
N ALA A 237 1.10 -14.23 6.26
CA ALA A 237 0.44 -13.18 7.03
C ALA A 237 1.43 -12.23 7.69
N LEU A 238 0.98 -11.01 7.93
CA LEU A 238 1.68 -10.01 8.76
C LEU A 238 0.86 -9.69 10.00
N CYS A 239 1.52 -9.52 11.13
CA CYS A 239 0.94 -8.93 12.32
C CYS A 239 1.42 -7.47 12.43
N LEU A 240 0.48 -6.55 12.28
CA LEU A 240 0.70 -5.11 12.15
C LEU A 240 0.20 -4.37 13.38
N GLU A 241 0.74 -3.19 13.64
CA GLU A 241 0.07 -2.23 14.51
C GLU A 241 -1.32 -1.88 14.00
N TYR A 242 -2.24 -1.72 14.96
CA TYR A 242 -3.58 -1.24 14.67
C TYR A 242 -3.56 0.29 14.54
N LEU A 243 -3.94 0.79 13.36
CA LEU A 243 -4.05 2.21 13.05
C LEU A 243 -5.54 2.57 13.05
N ASP A 244 -5.94 3.50 13.90
CA ASP A 244 -7.35 3.86 14.07
C ASP A 244 -7.49 5.34 14.51
N PRO A 245 -8.08 6.21 13.69
CA PRO A 245 -8.31 7.60 14.05
C PRO A 245 -9.07 7.78 15.38
N ALA A 246 -9.97 6.87 15.75
CA ALA A 246 -10.71 6.90 17.00
C ALA A 246 -9.82 6.70 18.23
N MET A 247 -8.67 6.04 18.06
CA MET A 247 -7.63 5.92 19.10
C MET A 247 -6.70 7.15 19.16
N GLY A 248 -6.87 8.12 18.25
CA GLY A 248 -6.05 9.33 18.19
C GLY A 248 -4.58 9.07 17.83
N ASN A 249 -4.26 7.91 17.24
CA ASN A 249 -2.90 7.55 16.87
C ASN A 249 -2.52 7.97 15.44
N ILE A 250 -3.52 8.25 14.59
CA ILE A 250 -3.35 8.65 13.19
C ILE A 250 -4.38 9.70 12.75
N THR A 251 -4.12 10.32 11.60
CA THR A 251 -5.06 11.15 10.84
C THR A 251 -4.94 10.85 9.33
N HIS A 252 -5.85 11.38 8.50
CA HIS A 252 -5.86 11.26 7.02
C HIS A 252 -6.11 9.87 6.43
N MET A 253 -6.35 8.85 7.26
CA MET A 253 -6.64 7.49 6.79
C MET A 253 -7.89 7.45 5.91
N ASN A 254 -7.85 6.66 4.83
CA ASN A 254 -8.94 6.47 3.87
C ASN A 254 -9.54 7.78 3.31
N SER A 255 -8.75 8.85 3.23
CA SER A 255 -9.24 10.20 2.88
C SER A 255 -9.38 10.45 1.38
N THR A 256 -9.41 9.41 0.54
CA THR A 256 -9.32 9.55 -0.93
C THR A 256 -10.45 10.40 -1.52
N ASP A 257 -11.70 10.17 -1.10
CA ASP A 257 -12.85 10.89 -1.64
C ASP A 257 -12.89 12.36 -1.16
N ILE A 258 -12.35 12.62 0.03
CA ILE A 258 -12.28 13.94 0.66
C ILE A 258 -10.86 14.52 0.67
N ALA A 259 -9.99 14.06 -0.24
CA ALA A 259 -8.56 14.36 -0.15
C ALA A 259 -8.27 15.86 -0.25
N LEU A 260 -9.03 16.58 -1.08
CA LEU A 260 -8.82 18.02 -1.34
C LEU A 260 -9.11 18.91 -0.12
N SER A 261 -9.99 18.48 0.79
CA SER A 261 -10.27 19.20 2.04
C SER A 261 -9.44 18.67 3.22
N THR A 262 -8.94 17.44 3.11
CA THR A 262 -8.22 16.77 4.18
C THR A 262 -6.73 17.11 4.18
N TRP A 263 -6.07 17.08 3.02
CA TRP A 263 -4.62 17.27 2.90
C TRP A 263 -4.25 18.74 2.72
N SER A 264 -3.68 19.35 3.75
CA SER A 264 -3.17 20.72 3.65
C SER A 264 -1.81 20.77 2.94
N SER A 265 -1.38 21.97 2.53
CA SER A 265 -0.03 22.16 1.99
C SER A 265 1.05 21.69 2.96
N ASN A 266 0.88 21.88 4.28
CA ASN A 266 1.85 21.41 5.26
C ASN A 266 1.94 19.88 5.31
N ASP A 267 0.81 19.19 5.18
CA ASP A 267 0.76 17.72 5.14
C ASP A 267 1.48 17.21 3.88
N ILE A 268 1.23 17.83 2.72
CA ILE A 268 1.91 17.48 1.47
C ILE A 268 3.43 17.65 1.60
N HIS A 269 3.91 18.76 2.18
CA HIS A 269 5.34 18.95 2.43
C HIS A 269 5.91 17.89 3.38
N LEU A 270 5.18 17.54 4.45
CA LEU A 270 5.59 16.51 5.40
C LEU A 270 5.73 15.15 4.71
N VAL A 271 4.72 14.73 3.94
CA VAL A 271 4.73 13.48 3.18
C VAL A 271 5.93 13.44 2.24
N LEU A 272 6.13 14.50 1.44
CA LEU A 272 7.22 14.54 0.46
C LEU A 272 8.61 14.54 1.11
N LYS A 273 8.75 15.14 2.30
CA LYS A 273 10.00 15.12 3.06
C LYS A 273 10.31 13.73 3.63
N ASP A 274 9.32 13.07 4.22
CA ASP A 274 9.50 11.74 4.79
C ASP A 274 9.72 10.70 3.68
N LEU A 275 8.96 10.79 2.58
CA LEU A 275 9.16 9.99 1.37
C LEU A 275 10.54 10.21 0.75
N ALA A 276 11.02 11.45 0.68
CA ALA A 276 12.38 11.74 0.22
C ALA A 276 13.46 11.10 1.11
N SER A 277 13.24 11.03 2.42
CA SER A 277 14.15 10.36 3.35
C SER A 277 14.18 8.85 3.12
N PHE A 278 13.02 8.24 2.86
CA PHE A 278 12.92 6.83 2.46
C PHE A 278 13.64 6.56 1.14
N HIS A 279 13.35 7.33 0.09
CA HIS A 279 14.03 7.20 -1.19
C HIS A 279 15.56 7.36 -1.06
N ALA A 280 16.03 8.34 -0.29
CA ALA A 280 17.45 8.56 -0.08
C ALA A 280 18.19 7.36 0.54
N GLN A 281 17.50 6.53 1.34
CA GLN A 281 18.09 5.35 1.97
C GLN A 281 18.48 4.26 0.95
N PHE A 282 17.82 4.21 -0.20
CA PHE A 282 18.05 3.21 -1.25
C PHE A 282 18.58 3.81 -2.57
N LEU A 283 18.59 5.14 -2.70
CA LEU A 283 19.09 5.84 -3.88
C LEU A 283 20.56 5.49 -4.16
N GLY A 284 20.83 5.11 -5.41
CA GLY A 284 22.18 4.71 -5.86
C GLY A 284 22.62 3.32 -5.40
N GLN A 285 21.71 2.52 -4.83
CA GLN A 285 21.93 1.11 -4.48
C GLN A 285 21.15 0.19 -5.42
N GLU A 286 21.07 0.55 -6.71
CA GLU A 286 20.25 -0.18 -7.68
C GLU A 286 20.61 -1.67 -7.76
N ASP A 287 21.90 -2.01 -7.88
CA ASP A 287 22.36 -3.41 -7.90
C ASP A 287 21.89 -4.22 -6.68
N ARG A 288 21.83 -3.57 -5.50
CA ARG A 288 21.33 -4.21 -4.28
C ARG A 288 19.83 -4.48 -4.38
N ILE A 289 19.05 -3.54 -4.91
CA ILE A 289 17.60 -3.67 -5.06
C ILE A 289 17.29 -4.72 -6.15
N LEU A 290 18.00 -4.68 -7.28
CA LEU A 290 17.90 -5.66 -8.37
C LEU A 290 18.26 -7.08 -7.92
N GLY A 291 19.12 -7.21 -6.90
CA GLY A 291 19.45 -8.49 -6.27
C GLY A 291 18.33 -9.06 -5.38
N MET A 292 17.29 -8.29 -5.06
CA MET A 292 16.17 -8.75 -4.23
C MET A 292 15.16 -9.51 -5.09
N SER A 293 15.27 -10.84 -5.13
CA SER A 293 14.44 -11.71 -6.01
C SER A 293 12.94 -11.67 -5.74
N PHE A 294 12.51 -11.11 -4.60
CA PHE A 294 11.10 -10.94 -4.25
C PHE A 294 10.50 -9.64 -4.80
N LEU A 295 11.31 -8.68 -5.24
CA LEU A 295 10.85 -7.43 -5.84
C LEU A 295 10.62 -7.60 -7.35
N GLU A 296 9.62 -6.88 -7.84
CA GLU A 296 9.49 -6.64 -9.26
C GLU A 296 10.50 -5.58 -9.71
N THR A 297 11.02 -5.77 -10.92
CA THR A 297 11.94 -4.83 -11.54
C THR A 297 11.43 -4.47 -12.93
N PRO A 298 10.66 -3.37 -13.04
CA PRO A 298 10.35 -2.79 -14.33
C PRO A 298 11.63 -2.47 -15.10
N THR A 299 11.72 -3.01 -16.32
CA THR A 299 12.82 -2.76 -17.27
C THR A 299 12.25 -2.32 -18.60
N ARG A 300 13.07 -1.66 -19.41
CA ARG A 300 12.76 -1.32 -20.79
C ARG A 300 12.33 -2.55 -21.59
N SER A 301 13.02 -3.68 -21.41
CA SER A 301 12.68 -4.94 -22.09
C SER A 301 11.31 -5.48 -21.65
N LEU A 302 11.00 -5.41 -20.36
CA LEU A 302 9.69 -5.80 -19.85
C LEU A 302 8.58 -4.87 -20.40
N MET A 303 8.82 -3.57 -20.43
CA MET A 303 7.83 -2.59 -20.87
C MET A 303 7.53 -2.71 -22.36
N LYS A 304 8.54 -3.04 -23.16
CA LYS A 304 8.35 -3.41 -24.57
C LYS A 304 7.46 -4.64 -24.73
N LEU A 305 7.59 -5.62 -23.84
CA LEU A 305 6.77 -6.82 -23.84
C LEU A 305 5.32 -6.54 -23.39
N LEU A 306 5.14 -5.72 -22.35
CA LEU A 306 3.82 -5.38 -21.81
C LEU A 306 3.05 -4.34 -22.64
N ARG A 307 3.71 -3.66 -23.57
CA ARG A 307 3.12 -2.56 -24.36
C ARG A 307 1.78 -2.95 -25.02
N PRO A 308 1.65 -4.07 -25.77
CA PRO A 308 0.38 -4.43 -26.43
C PRO A 308 -0.79 -4.53 -25.44
N THR A 309 -0.56 -5.14 -24.28
CA THR A 309 -1.55 -5.28 -23.21
C THR A 309 -2.02 -3.93 -22.68
N TYR A 310 -1.09 -3.00 -22.39
CA TYR A 310 -1.46 -1.66 -21.92
C TYR A 310 -2.14 -0.82 -23.01
N GLU A 311 -1.74 -0.96 -24.28
CA GLU A 311 -2.45 -0.31 -25.38
C GLU A 311 -3.90 -0.82 -25.49
N ALA A 312 -4.10 -2.14 -25.39
CA ALA A 312 -5.43 -2.74 -25.40
C ALA A 312 -6.28 -2.28 -24.20
N MET A 313 -5.66 -2.12 -23.03
CA MET A 313 -6.30 -1.60 -21.82
C MET A 313 -6.77 -0.15 -22.00
N VAL A 314 -5.88 0.73 -22.48
CA VAL A 314 -6.19 2.14 -22.76
C VAL A 314 -7.34 2.27 -23.78
N LYS A 315 -7.27 1.51 -24.89
CA LYS A 315 -8.33 1.49 -25.92
C LYS A 315 -9.66 0.99 -25.37
N THR A 316 -9.64 -0.05 -24.54
CA THR A 316 -10.84 -0.61 -23.90
C THR A 316 -11.50 0.39 -22.96
N ASN A 317 -10.71 1.06 -22.11
CA ASN A 317 -11.23 2.09 -21.21
C ASN A 317 -11.90 3.24 -21.98
N HIS A 318 -11.26 3.76 -23.02
CA HIS A 318 -11.85 4.81 -23.86
C HIS A 318 -13.14 4.35 -24.56
N LYS A 319 -13.14 3.12 -25.08
CA LYS A 319 -14.32 2.55 -25.74
C LYS A 319 -15.51 2.41 -24.79
N ASN A 320 -15.26 1.95 -23.57
CA ASN A 320 -16.31 1.64 -22.60
C ASN A 320 -16.77 2.89 -21.85
N GLU A 321 -15.86 3.80 -21.52
CA GLU A 321 -16.10 4.99 -20.72
C GLU A 321 -15.50 6.26 -21.37
N PRO A 322 -15.94 6.67 -22.57
CA PRO A 322 -15.33 7.77 -23.33
C PRO A 322 -15.48 9.14 -22.65
N ALA A 323 -16.44 9.28 -21.73
CA ALA A 323 -16.59 10.48 -20.92
C ALA A 323 -15.54 10.57 -19.79
N LEU A 324 -15.09 9.42 -19.29
CA LEU A 324 -14.12 9.29 -18.21
C LEU A 324 -12.68 9.30 -18.76
N PHE A 325 -12.46 8.56 -19.84
CA PHE A 325 -11.19 8.52 -20.58
C PHE A 325 -11.33 9.35 -21.84
N SER A 326 -11.02 10.65 -21.73
CA SER A 326 -11.14 11.58 -22.86
C SER A 326 -10.23 11.18 -24.05
N GLN A 327 -10.55 11.68 -25.23
CA GLN A 327 -9.69 11.49 -26.41
C GLN A 327 -8.27 11.99 -26.18
N PHE A 328 -8.11 13.18 -25.57
CA PHE A 328 -6.80 13.75 -25.30
C PHE A 328 -5.96 12.86 -24.37
N LEU A 329 -6.57 12.38 -23.29
CA LEU A 329 -5.87 11.52 -22.34
C LEU A 329 -5.49 10.18 -22.97
N THR A 330 -6.41 9.60 -23.73
CA THR A 330 -6.21 8.34 -24.47
C THR A 330 -5.06 8.47 -25.48
N ASP A 331 -5.07 9.52 -26.31
CA ASP A 331 -4.02 9.78 -27.29
C ASP A 331 -2.66 9.99 -26.62
N SER A 332 -2.63 10.72 -25.50
CA SER A 332 -1.41 10.94 -24.72
C SER A 332 -0.85 9.61 -24.19
N MET A 333 -1.70 8.75 -23.60
CA MET A 333 -1.28 7.45 -23.07
C MET A 333 -0.76 6.53 -24.17
N LEU A 334 -1.42 6.50 -25.34
CA LEU A 334 -1.00 5.69 -26.48
C LEU A 334 0.31 6.21 -27.10
N ASP A 335 0.49 7.51 -27.25
CA ASP A 335 1.76 8.12 -27.70
C ASP A 335 2.93 7.75 -26.76
N PHE A 336 2.70 7.76 -25.45
CA PHE A 336 3.69 7.32 -24.49
C PHE A 336 4.05 5.84 -24.64
N LEU A 337 3.05 4.98 -24.85
CA LEU A 337 3.25 3.54 -25.03
C LEU A 337 3.99 3.24 -26.33
N GLU A 338 3.67 3.94 -27.42
CA GLU A 338 4.35 3.83 -28.70
C GLU A 338 5.86 4.09 -28.56
N HIS A 339 6.22 5.16 -27.84
CA HIS A 339 7.59 5.61 -27.59
C HIS A 339 8.16 5.14 -26.23
N SER A 340 7.57 4.09 -25.65
CA SER A 340 7.96 3.59 -24.32
C SER A 340 9.42 3.13 -24.29
N ASP A 341 9.95 2.64 -25.42
CA ASP A 341 11.33 2.19 -25.55
C ASP A 341 12.34 3.33 -25.29
N GLU A 342 12.10 4.53 -25.81
CA GLU A 342 12.98 5.69 -25.57
C GLU A 342 12.79 6.28 -24.17
N TYR A 343 11.56 6.37 -23.68
CA TYR A 343 11.30 6.87 -22.33
C TYR A 343 11.90 5.96 -21.26
N TRP A 344 11.75 4.65 -21.40
CA TRP A 344 12.34 3.69 -20.48
C TRP A 344 13.86 3.64 -20.57
N ALA A 345 14.46 3.92 -21.74
CA ALA A 345 15.90 4.14 -21.83
C ALA A 345 16.37 5.35 -21.00
N LYS A 346 15.53 6.37 -20.79
CA LYS A 346 15.80 7.49 -19.88
C LYS A 346 15.52 7.11 -18.42
N VAL A 347 14.49 6.32 -18.14
CA VAL A 347 14.20 5.78 -16.80
C VAL A 347 15.39 4.98 -16.27
N GLU A 348 15.89 4.01 -17.03
CA GLU A 348 17.00 3.13 -16.62
C GLU A 348 18.34 3.87 -16.45
N LYS A 349 18.49 5.05 -17.08
CA LYS A 349 19.68 5.90 -16.91
C LYS A 349 19.54 6.91 -15.76
N SER A 350 18.32 7.10 -15.25
CA SER A 350 18.06 8.04 -14.16
C SER A 350 18.29 7.35 -12.82
N PRO A 351 18.68 8.07 -11.75
CA PRO A 351 18.82 7.47 -10.43
C PRO A 351 17.51 6.83 -9.95
N ARG A 352 17.53 5.51 -9.76
CA ARG A 352 16.41 4.74 -9.19
C ARG A 352 16.63 4.41 -7.73
N THR A 353 15.53 4.11 -7.06
CA THR A 353 15.45 3.76 -5.64
C THR A 353 14.38 2.68 -5.45
N LEU A 354 14.30 2.12 -4.24
CA LEU A 354 13.11 1.43 -3.80
C LEU A 354 11.98 2.46 -3.66
N ILE A 355 10.83 2.17 -4.26
CA ILE A 355 9.59 2.95 -4.17
C ILE A 355 8.46 2.11 -3.55
N HIS A 356 7.41 2.76 -3.09
CA HIS A 356 6.19 2.08 -2.63
C HIS A 356 5.40 1.45 -3.79
N GLY A 357 5.30 2.15 -4.94
CA GLY A 357 4.68 1.62 -6.17
C GLY A 357 3.15 1.60 -6.19
N ASP A 358 2.52 2.15 -5.16
CA ASP A 358 1.07 2.40 -5.05
C ASP A 358 0.82 3.55 -4.04
N PHE A 359 1.58 4.63 -4.18
CA PHE A 359 1.70 5.67 -3.16
C PHE A 359 0.57 6.71 -3.27
N ASN A 360 -0.64 6.32 -2.85
CA ASN A 360 -1.84 7.15 -2.87
C ASN A 360 -2.50 7.23 -1.48
N THR A 361 -3.52 8.07 -1.33
CA THR A 361 -4.19 8.39 -0.04
C THR A 361 -4.90 7.20 0.61
N ARG A 362 -5.06 6.07 -0.10
CA ARG A 362 -5.57 4.82 0.48
C ARG A 362 -4.51 4.01 1.20
N ASN A 363 -3.23 4.29 0.95
CA ASN A 363 -2.08 3.49 1.42
C ASN A 363 -1.16 4.28 2.37
N ILE A 364 -1.58 5.49 2.78
CA ILE A 364 -0.84 6.34 3.70
C ILE A 364 -1.75 7.01 4.71
N CYS A 365 -1.17 7.38 5.85
CA CYS A 365 -1.79 8.23 6.86
C CYS A 365 -0.71 9.06 7.57
N LEU A 366 -1.11 9.99 8.43
CA LEU A 366 -0.17 10.71 9.30
C LEU A 366 -0.26 10.17 10.72
N ARG A 367 0.81 9.51 11.18
CA ARG A 367 0.96 9.02 12.55
C ARG A 367 1.25 10.17 13.50
N LEU A 368 0.55 10.21 14.62
CA LEU A 368 0.74 11.20 15.67
C LEU A 368 1.69 10.64 16.73
N ASP A 369 2.72 11.42 17.08
CA ASP A 369 3.50 11.18 18.28
C ASP A 369 2.68 11.67 19.50
N PRO A 370 2.25 10.78 20.40
CA PRO A 370 1.36 11.16 21.50
C PRO A 370 2.05 12.08 22.53
N SER A 371 3.39 12.11 22.56
CA SER A 371 4.14 12.92 23.53
C SER A 371 4.40 14.34 23.03
N THR A 372 4.54 14.52 21.72
CA THR A 372 4.90 15.81 21.11
C THR A 372 3.80 16.41 20.24
N GLY A 373 2.80 15.61 19.85
CA GLY A 373 1.80 15.96 18.83
C GLY A 373 2.39 16.04 17.41
N ALA A 374 3.68 15.69 17.22
CA ALA A 374 4.30 15.76 15.92
C ALA A 374 3.74 14.68 14.99
N GLN A 375 3.53 15.04 13.73
CA GLN A 375 3.09 14.12 12.69
C GLN A 375 4.28 13.50 11.97
N LYS A 376 4.10 12.27 11.49
CA LYS A 376 5.01 11.57 10.59
C LYS A 376 4.22 10.78 9.57
N LEU A 377 4.75 10.65 8.37
CA LEU A 377 4.17 9.77 7.36
C LEU A 377 4.21 8.30 7.84
N CYS A 378 3.10 7.60 7.66
CA CYS A 378 2.99 6.16 7.81
C CYS A 378 2.38 5.57 6.53
N ALA A 379 3.12 4.71 5.84
CA ALA A 379 2.76 4.04 4.60
C ALA A 379 2.61 2.53 4.83
N TYR A 380 1.59 1.95 4.21
CA TYR A 380 1.18 0.56 4.35
C TYR A 380 0.81 -0.03 3.00
N ASP A 381 0.76 -1.36 2.95
CA ASP A 381 0.52 -2.12 1.73
C ASP A 381 1.66 -2.04 0.71
N TRP A 382 2.83 -2.49 1.15
CA TRP A 382 4.06 -2.51 0.36
C TRP A 382 4.10 -3.61 -0.72
N GLU A 383 2.96 -4.20 -1.07
CA GLU A 383 2.89 -5.36 -1.96
C GLU A 383 3.24 -5.03 -3.42
N LEU A 384 3.21 -3.75 -3.79
CA LEU A 384 3.55 -3.25 -5.13
C LEU A 384 4.90 -2.53 -5.21
N ALA A 385 5.69 -2.59 -4.13
CA ALA A 385 7.02 -2.00 -4.09
C ALA A 385 7.93 -2.56 -5.20
N CYS A 386 8.80 -1.70 -5.74
CA CYS A 386 9.72 -2.08 -6.82
C CYS A 386 10.91 -1.12 -6.91
N CYS A 387 11.86 -1.44 -7.80
CA CYS A 387 12.93 -0.51 -8.17
C CYS A 387 12.44 0.45 -9.26
N HIS A 388 12.35 1.75 -8.96
CA HIS A 388 11.88 2.74 -9.92
C HIS A 388 12.40 4.16 -9.65
N LEU A 389 11.99 5.11 -10.48
CA LEU A 389 12.14 6.54 -10.27
C LEU A 389 11.48 6.99 -8.96
N PRO A 390 12.16 7.78 -8.10
CA PRO A 390 11.52 8.34 -6.90
C PRO A 390 10.33 9.25 -7.22
N GLN A 391 10.29 9.85 -8.41
CA GLN A 391 9.18 10.68 -8.87
C GLN A 391 7.87 9.89 -9.03
N ARG A 392 7.94 8.57 -9.18
CA ARG A 392 6.75 7.74 -9.45
C ARG A 392 5.77 7.72 -8.28
N ASP A 393 6.27 7.64 -7.05
CA ASP A 393 5.45 7.79 -5.85
C ASP A 393 4.96 9.24 -5.70
N VAL A 394 5.80 10.22 -6.03
CA VAL A 394 5.45 11.65 -5.92
C VAL A 394 4.28 12.02 -6.83
N VAL A 395 4.35 11.67 -8.12
CA VAL A 395 3.29 12.05 -9.07
C VAL A 395 1.99 11.32 -8.77
N GLU A 396 2.06 10.08 -8.30
CA GLU A 396 0.87 9.36 -7.87
C GLU A 396 0.21 10.04 -6.67
N PHE A 397 0.97 10.35 -5.61
CA PHE A 397 0.41 11.06 -4.46
C PHE A 397 -0.18 12.41 -4.85
N LEU A 398 0.54 13.22 -5.64
CA LEU A 398 0.06 14.52 -6.09
C LEU A 398 -1.20 14.44 -6.95
N SER A 399 -1.38 13.38 -7.74
CA SER A 399 -2.63 13.12 -8.47
C SER A 399 -3.83 12.93 -7.54
N PHE A 400 -3.62 12.46 -6.30
CA PHE A 400 -4.68 12.23 -5.33
C PHE A 400 -5.00 13.44 -4.46
N VAL A 401 -4.01 14.27 -4.12
CA VAL A 401 -4.19 15.36 -3.15
C VAL A 401 -4.32 16.75 -3.76
N LEU A 402 -3.93 16.95 -5.03
CA LEU A 402 -4.08 18.24 -5.70
C LEU A 402 -5.38 18.30 -6.51
N PRO A 403 -6.03 19.48 -6.59
CA PRO A 403 -7.18 19.66 -7.45
C PRO A 403 -6.75 19.67 -8.94
N PRO A 404 -7.66 19.29 -9.86
CA PRO A 404 -7.42 19.44 -11.29
C PRO A 404 -6.98 20.86 -11.67
N GLY A 405 -5.97 20.95 -12.53
CA GLY A 405 -5.42 22.24 -12.99
C GLY A 405 -4.52 22.98 -11.98
N SER A 406 -4.21 22.40 -10.81
CA SER A 406 -3.30 22.99 -9.83
C SER A 406 -1.97 23.44 -10.45
N ASN A 407 -1.49 24.61 -10.03
CA ASN A 407 -0.17 25.14 -10.43
C ASN A 407 0.96 24.74 -9.47
N GLU A 408 0.65 24.01 -8.40
CA GLU A 408 1.59 23.70 -7.34
C GLU A 408 2.44 22.45 -7.61
N TRP A 409 2.13 21.66 -8.64
CA TRP A 409 2.89 20.48 -9.03
C TRP A 409 4.40 20.76 -9.15
N ALA A 410 4.77 21.86 -9.81
CA ALA A 410 6.17 22.23 -9.99
C ALA A 410 6.87 22.54 -8.66
N HIS A 411 6.15 23.18 -7.74
CA HIS A 411 6.63 23.50 -6.40
C HIS A 411 6.88 22.23 -5.60
N TYR A 412 5.91 21.31 -5.54
CA TYR A 412 6.04 20.07 -4.76
C TYR A 412 7.07 19.09 -5.33
N ILE A 413 7.17 18.97 -6.65
CA ILE A 413 8.22 18.15 -7.29
C ILE A 413 9.61 18.70 -6.98
N GLU A 414 9.80 20.02 -7.04
CA GLU A 414 11.07 20.65 -6.68
C GLU A 414 11.39 20.51 -5.19
N TYR A 415 10.38 20.67 -4.33
CA TYR A 415 10.52 20.44 -2.89
C TYR A 415 11.01 19.03 -2.60
N HIS A 416 10.40 18.02 -3.22
CA HIS A 416 10.83 16.62 -3.08
C HIS A 416 12.26 16.41 -3.57
N ARG A 417 12.66 17.01 -4.71
CA ARG A 417 14.04 16.95 -5.22
C ARG A 417 15.05 17.48 -4.22
N LEU A 418 14.77 18.63 -3.61
CA LEU A 418 15.62 19.28 -2.62
C LEU A 418 15.70 18.46 -1.32
N ALA A 419 14.56 17.94 -0.85
CA ALA A 419 14.50 17.06 0.32
C ALA A 419 15.28 15.76 0.09
N LEU A 420 15.15 15.15 -1.09
CA LEU A 420 15.85 13.92 -1.47
C LEU A 420 17.37 14.14 -1.47
N LYS A 421 17.81 15.25 -2.05
CA LYS A 421 19.23 15.65 -2.04
C LYS A 421 19.77 15.80 -0.62
N ALA A 422 19.08 16.56 0.22
CA ALA A 422 19.50 16.79 1.60
C ALA A 422 19.54 15.49 2.43
N ALA A 423 18.55 14.61 2.25
CA ALA A 423 18.50 13.32 2.93
C ALA A 423 19.63 12.39 2.46
N TYR A 424 19.92 12.34 1.16
CA TYR A 424 21.02 11.52 0.62
C TYR A 424 22.38 12.00 1.14
N GLU A 425 22.65 13.30 1.11
CA GLU A 425 23.90 13.88 1.64
C GLU A 425 24.08 13.57 3.13
N SER A 426 22.99 13.59 3.90
CA SER A 426 22.98 13.22 5.32
C SER A 426 23.31 11.74 5.53
N THR A 427 22.72 10.84 4.72
CA THR A 427 22.99 9.40 4.77
C THR A 427 24.44 9.08 4.42
N GLN A 428 24.99 9.70 3.36
CA GLN A 428 26.38 9.47 2.95
C GLN A 428 27.38 9.91 4.03
N SER A 429 27.12 11.04 4.70
CA SER A 429 27.98 11.53 5.78
C SER A 429 28.13 10.54 6.94
N GLN A 430 27.09 9.74 7.21
CA GLN A 430 27.09 8.73 8.28
C GLN A 430 27.83 7.43 7.90
N VAL A 431 28.02 7.14 6.60
CA VAL A 431 28.55 5.85 6.09
C VAL A 431 30.07 5.90 5.80
N SER A 432 30.74 7.02 6.09
CA SER A 432 32.16 7.37 5.77
C SER A 432 33.29 6.43 6.26
N SER A 433 33.05 5.15 6.57
CA SER A 433 34.07 4.14 6.92
C SER A 433 34.13 2.91 6.02
N ARG A 434 33.25 2.77 5.01
CA ARG A 434 33.34 1.71 3.99
C ARG A 434 33.29 2.32 2.59
N SER A 435 33.95 1.66 1.63
CA SER A 435 34.19 2.09 0.25
C SER A 435 33.05 2.95 -0.32
N PRO A 436 33.34 4.09 -0.97
CA PRO A 436 32.31 5.03 -1.37
C PRO A 436 31.34 4.33 -2.32
N PRO A 437 30.02 4.31 -2.03
CA PRO A 437 29.04 3.94 -3.04
C PRO A 437 29.19 4.90 -4.23
N SER A 438 28.81 4.44 -5.43
CA SER A 438 28.77 5.27 -6.63
C SER A 438 28.08 6.59 -6.31
N THR A 439 28.81 7.71 -6.44
CA THR A 439 28.28 9.03 -6.11
C THR A 439 27.13 9.36 -7.05
N VAL A 440 25.92 9.49 -6.49
CA VAL A 440 24.75 9.88 -7.27
C VAL A 440 24.91 11.34 -7.69
N VAL A 441 24.86 11.59 -8.99
CA VAL A 441 24.78 12.94 -9.55
C VAL A 441 23.32 13.38 -9.48
N PHE A 442 23.03 14.39 -8.66
CA PHE A 442 21.68 14.92 -8.54
C PHE A 442 21.29 15.72 -9.78
N PRO A 443 20.13 15.41 -10.40
CA PRO A 443 19.65 16.14 -11.57
C PRO A 443 19.31 17.59 -11.22
N SER A 444 19.48 18.47 -12.21
CA SER A 444 18.98 19.85 -12.16
C SER A 444 17.45 19.87 -12.00
N PRO A 445 16.86 20.99 -11.55
CA PRO A 445 15.40 21.13 -11.46
C PRO A 445 14.68 20.76 -12.76
N ARG A 446 15.25 21.17 -13.91
CA ARG A 446 14.69 20.87 -15.23
C ARG A 446 14.73 19.37 -15.54
N GLU A 447 15.87 18.72 -15.36
CA GLU A 447 16.00 17.28 -15.62
C GLU A 447 15.09 16.45 -14.70
N TYR A 448 14.98 16.85 -13.43
CA TYR A 448 14.09 16.17 -12.49
C TYR A 448 12.62 16.30 -12.88
N MET A 449 12.20 17.48 -13.35
CA MET A 449 10.85 17.73 -13.86
C MET A 449 10.58 16.94 -15.15
N GLU A 450 11.55 16.86 -16.07
CA GLU A 450 11.40 16.05 -17.28
C GLU A 450 11.21 14.57 -16.96
N VAL A 451 11.90 14.04 -15.95
CA VAL A 451 11.74 12.67 -15.47
C VAL A 451 10.43 12.49 -14.70
N ALA A 452 9.99 13.49 -13.94
CA ALA A 452 8.67 13.49 -13.30
C ALA A 452 7.53 13.40 -14.33
N LYS A 453 7.68 14.06 -15.48
CA LYS A 453 6.72 13.95 -16.59
C LYS A 453 6.64 12.53 -17.15
N ILE A 454 7.79 11.86 -17.32
CA ILE A 454 7.83 10.44 -17.70
C ILE A 454 7.12 9.59 -16.64
N ALA A 455 7.39 9.84 -15.36
CA ALA A 455 6.74 9.11 -14.26
C ALA A 455 5.21 9.32 -14.22
N LEU A 456 4.71 10.52 -14.57
CA LEU A 456 3.28 10.80 -14.65
C LEU A 456 2.62 10.07 -15.82
N MET A 457 3.28 10.03 -16.98
CA MET A 457 2.80 9.25 -18.13
C MET A 457 2.83 7.75 -17.86
N ASP A 458 3.89 7.26 -17.20
CA ASP A 458 3.97 5.88 -16.72
C ASP A 458 2.82 5.54 -15.75
N PHE A 459 2.57 6.39 -14.75
CA PHE A 459 1.42 6.25 -13.86
C PHE A 459 0.10 6.20 -14.62
N ALA A 460 -0.10 7.12 -15.57
CA ALA A 460 -1.32 7.20 -16.36
C ALA A 460 -1.53 5.94 -17.24
N SER A 461 -0.53 5.57 -18.03
CA SER A 461 -0.62 4.49 -19.01
C SER A 461 -0.65 3.10 -18.39
N LEU A 462 -0.07 2.91 -17.20
CA LEU A 462 -0.07 1.60 -16.52
C LEU A 462 -1.12 1.51 -15.41
N ARG A 463 -1.05 2.40 -14.42
CA ARG A 463 -1.86 2.27 -13.19
C ARG A 463 -3.27 2.83 -13.37
N VAL A 464 -3.41 4.02 -13.95
CA VAL A 464 -4.72 4.62 -14.19
C VAL A 464 -5.49 3.84 -15.25
N ALA A 465 -4.80 3.31 -16.26
CA ALA A 465 -5.41 2.36 -17.19
C ALA A 465 -5.98 1.12 -16.48
N MET A 466 -5.25 0.56 -15.50
CA MET A 466 -5.75 -0.56 -14.70
C MET A 466 -6.95 -0.16 -13.83
N TYR A 467 -6.94 1.05 -13.23
CA TYR A 467 -8.11 1.57 -12.52
C TYR A 467 -9.35 1.65 -13.41
N GLY A 468 -9.20 2.06 -14.68
CA GLY A 468 -10.32 2.08 -15.63
C GLY A 468 -10.95 0.70 -15.84
N VAL A 469 -10.13 -0.34 -16.02
CA VAL A 469 -10.63 -1.72 -16.14
C VAL A 469 -11.32 -2.16 -14.86
N SER A 470 -10.69 -1.96 -13.70
CA SER A 470 -11.28 -2.32 -12.41
C SER A 470 -12.59 -1.58 -12.13
N ASN A 471 -12.69 -0.31 -12.54
CA ASN A 471 -13.87 0.54 -12.35
C ASN A 471 -15.12 0.00 -13.06
N SER A 472 -14.95 -0.74 -14.15
CA SER A 472 -16.06 -1.41 -14.84
C SER A 472 -16.68 -2.58 -14.04
N PHE A 473 -15.98 -3.07 -13.01
CA PHE A 473 -16.46 -4.12 -12.11
C PHE A 473 -16.87 -3.58 -10.75
N LYS A 474 -16.17 -2.57 -10.26
CA LYS A 474 -16.48 -1.86 -9.01
C LYS A 474 -16.21 -0.38 -9.22
N GLN A 475 -17.28 0.40 -9.36
CA GLN A 475 -17.16 1.84 -9.53
C GLN A 475 -16.58 2.49 -8.28
N VAL A 476 -15.74 3.50 -8.47
CA VAL A 476 -15.17 4.30 -7.39
C VAL A 476 -15.28 5.79 -7.72
N ASP A 477 -15.81 6.56 -6.77
CA ASP A 477 -16.18 7.96 -7.00
C ASP A 477 -14.99 8.90 -7.16
N TRP A 478 -13.82 8.51 -6.65
CA TRP A 478 -12.61 9.30 -6.80
C TRP A 478 -11.99 9.24 -8.20
N LEU A 479 -12.24 8.20 -9.00
CA LEU A 479 -11.53 7.99 -10.27
C LEU A 479 -11.71 9.14 -11.29
N PRO A 480 -12.91 9.68 -11.51
CA PRO A 480 -13.10 10.85 -12.40
C PRO A 480 -12.22 12.04 -12.02
N ARG A 481 -12.10 12.34 -10.72
CA ARG A 481 -11.26 13.44 -10.23
C ARG A 481 -9.77 13.18 -10.48
N ILE A 482 -9.31 11.95 -10.28
CA ILE A 482 -7.91 11.58 -10.53
C ILE A 482 -7.58 11.71 -12.02
N LEU A 483 -8.48 11.25 -12.90
CA LEU A 483 -8.32 11.36 -14.35
C LEU A 483 -8.26 12.81 -14.82
N ASP A 484 -9.17 13.68 -14.36
CA ASP A 484 -9.12 15.10 -14.68
C ASP A 484 -7.82 15.74 -14.14
N THR A 485 -7.40 15.38 -12.92
CA THR A 485 -6.14 15.88 -12.35
C THR A 485 -4.93 15.52 -13.21
N VAL A 486 -4.82 14.25 -13.62
CA VAL A 486 -3.76 13.77 -14.51
C VAL A 486 -3.84 14.47 -15.86
N GLU A 487 -5.02 14.51 -16.49
CA GLU A 487 -5.21 15.12 -17.82
C GLU A 487 -4.84 16.61 -17.84
N GLN A 488 -5.34 17.40 -16.88
CA GLN A 488 -5.02 18.82 -16.79
C GLN A 488 -3.51 19.04 -16.58
N GLN A 489 -2.87 18.17 -15.79
CA GLN A 489 -1.43 18.27 -15.58
C GLN A 489 -0.63 17.91 -16.84
N LEU A 490 -1.07 16.91 -17.61
CA LEU A 490 -0.45 16.57 -18.90
C LEU A 490 -0.59 17.72 -19.91
N LYS A 491 -1.79 18.31 -20.03
CA LYS A 491 -2.01 19.51 -20.87
C LYS A 491 -1.05 20.63 -20.50
N ARG A 492 -0.84 20.86 -19.20
CA ARG A 492 0.03 21.90 -18.68
C ARG A 492 1.52 21.62 -18.93
N MET A 493 1.94 20.38 -18.74
CA MET A 493 3.32 19.97 -19.01
C MET A 493 3.65 19.93 -20.52
N GLY A 494 2.63 20.01 -21.38
CA GLY A 494 2.75 20.00 -22.84
C GLY A 494 3.04 18.61 -23.40
N PRO A 495 3.33 18.47 -24.70
CA PRO A 495 3.70 17.19 -25.32
C PRO A 495 5.03 16.68 -24.78
N MET A 496 5.21 15.36 -24.73
CA MET A 496 6.50 14.76 -24.37
C MET A 496 7.58 15.25 -25.36
N PRO A 497 8.79 15.60 -24.89
CA PRO A 497 9.87 15.98 -25.79
C PRO A 497 10.22 14.77 -26.66
N THR A 498 10.14 14.92 -27.99
CA THR A 498 10.48 13.81 -28.88
C THR A 498 11.98 13.56 -28.81
N PRO A 499 12.45 12.29 -28.82
CA PRO A 499 13.87 11.98 -28.81
C PRO A 499 14.66 12.67 -29.95
N SER A 500 14.00 12.97 -31.07
CA SER A 500 14.53 13.71 -32.23
C SER A 500 14.81 15.20 -31.99
N ASP A 501 14.20 15.84 -31.00
CA ASP A 501 14.33 17.29 -30.76
C ASP A 501 15.75 17.69 -30.29
N LYS A 502 16.58 16.73 -29.89
CA LYS A 502 17.98 16.97 -29.50
C LYS A 502 18.92 17.21 -30.69
N VAL A 503 18.62 16.69 -31.89
CA VAL A 503 19.50 16.86 -33.05
C VAL A 503 19.55 18.31 -33.53
N LEU A 504 18.53 19.12 -33.23
CA LEU A 504 18.50 20.53 -33.63
C LEU A 504 19.19 21.48 -32.65
N TYR A 505 19.28 21.15 -31.35
CA TYR A 505 19.87 22.03 -30.34
C TYR A 505 21.40 21.94 -30.25
N GLU A 506 22.01 20.82 -30.64
CA GLU A 506 23.48 20.68 -30.67
C GLU A 506 24.12 21.29 -31.93
N SER A 507 23.32 21.82 -32.87
CA SER A 507 23.81 22.51 -34.08
C SER A 507 23.97 24.03 -33.94
N LYS A 508 23.73 24.59 -32.74
CA LYS A 508 23.80 26.05 -32.47
C LYS A 508 24.63 26.44 -31.24
N LEU A 509 25.57 25.59 -30.83
CA LEU A 509 26.72 25.94 -29.99
C LEU A 509 27.99 25.71 -30.81
#